data_AF-A0A0C9LVH5-F1
#
_entry.id   AF-A0A0C9LVH5-F1
#
_cell.length_a   1.000
_cell.length_b   1.000
_cell.length_c   1.000
_cell.angle_alpha   90.00
_cell.angle_beta   90.00
_cell.angle_gamma   90.00
#
_symmetry.space_group_name_H-M   'P 1'
#
loop_
_entity.id
_entity.type
_entity.pdbx_description
1 polymer ?
#
loop_
_entity_poly.entity_id
_entity_poly.type
_entity_poly.pdbx_seq_one_letter_code
_entity_poly.pdbx_strand_id
1 'polypeptide(L)'
;MTDYAEEQANEIEALESIYPDEFQAISEKEFKIAVYPEEQDEENPRGLSLHVTYTPNYPEELPEYDIETIEGQIPSSYYQKIRESVKQVSDPAK
;
A
#
# COMPACT_ATOMS: atom_id res chain seq x y z
N MET A 1 14.45 11.82 20.48
CA MET A 1 14.25 12.03 19.04
C MET A 1 13.89 10.67 18.53
N THR A 2 12.62 10.46 18.21
CA THR A 2 12.19 9.22 17.58
C THR A 2 12.86 9.18 16.22
N ASP A 3 13.66 8.16 15.94
CA ASP A 3 14.35 8.04 14.67
C ASP A 3 13.39 7.43 13.65
N TYR A 4 12.52 8.28 13.10
CA TYR A 4 11.49 7.87 12.14
C TYR A 4 12.11 7.19 10.91
N ALA A 5 13.34 7.54 10.54
CA ALA A 5 14.04 6.91 9.43
C ALA A 5 14.40 5.46 9.73
N GLU A 6 14.92 5.16 10.93
CA GLU A 6 15.19 3.78 11.35
C GLU A 6 13.90 2.95 11.45
N GLU A 7 12.82 3.50 12.00
CA GLU A 7 11.52 2.81 12.06
C GLU A 7 10.94 2.54 10.66
N GLN A 8 10.98 3.52 9.76
CA GLN A 8 10.54 3.38 8.36
C GLN A 8 11.32 2.29 7.63
N ALA A 9 12.64 2.24 7.81
CA ALA A 9 13.50 1.23 7.19
C ALA A 9 13.17 -0.18 7.72
N ASN A 10 13.07 -0.33 9.04
CA ASN A 10 12.70 -1.61 9.67
C ASN A 10 11.33 -2.11 9.19
N GLU A 11 10.36 -1.20 9.02
CA GLU A 11 9.02 -1.56 8.50
C GLU A 11 9.08 -2.03 7.05
N ILE A 12 9.87 -1.36 6.19
CA ILE A 12 10.08 -1.79 4.79
C ILE A 12 10.72 -3.17 4.72
N GLU A 13 11.77 -3.42 5.51
CA GLU A 13 12.43 -4.74 5.54
C GLU A 13 11.47 -5.84 6.02
N ALA A 14 10.60 -5.52 7.00
CA ALA A 14 9.57 -6.44 7.44
C ALA A 14 8.54 -6.72 6.33
N LEU A 15 8.08 -5.69 5.61
CA LEU A 15 7.13 -5.83 4.51
C LEU A 15 7.71 -6.64 3.34
N GLU A 16 8.96 -6.40 2.97
CA GLU A 16 9.68 -7.17 1.94
C GLU A 16 9.77 -8.65 2.33
N SER A 17 9.96 -8.95 3.63
CA SER A 17 9.97 -10.33 4.11
C SER A 17 8.59 -10.98 4.17
N ILE A 18 7.50 -10.21 4.36
CA ILE A 18 6.12 -10.73 4.41
C ILE A 18 5.57 -10.96 3.01
N TYR A 19 5.90 -10.07 2.06
CA TYR A 19 5.37 -10.05 0.70
C TYR A 19 6.49 -10.13 -0.35
N PRO A 20 7.32 -11.18 -0.36
CA PRO A 20 8.52 -11.23 -1.20
C PRO A 20 8.23 -11.22 -2.72
N ASP A 21 7.05 -11.69 -3.13
CA ASP A 21 6.64 -11.76 -4.54
C ASP A 21 5.86 -10.50 -4.97
N GLU A 22 5.11 -9.90 -4.06
CA GLU A 22 4.24 -8.75 -4.34
C GLU A 22 4.86 -7.40 -4.01
N PHE A 23 5.87 -7.36 -3.14
CA PHE A 23 6.55 -6.14 -2.73
C PHE A 23 7.59 -5.72 -3.75
N GLN A 24 7.58 -4.44 -4.09
CA GLN A 24 8.53 -3.82 -4.99
C GLN A 24 9.08 -2.54 -4.35
N ALA A 25 10.35 -2.58 -3.93
CA ALA A 25 11.06 -1.40 -3.48
C ALA A 25 11.31 -0.44 -4.65
N ILE A 26 10.95 0.83 -4.48
CA ILE A 26 11.28 1.92 -5.44
C ILE A 26 12.42 2.76 -4.87
N SER A 27 12.36 3.09 -3.58
CA SER A 27 13.40 3.78 -2.83
C SER A 27 13.36 3.39 -1.35
N GLU A 28 14.24 3.99 -0.54
CA GLU A 28 14.28 3.78 0.93
C GLU A 28 12.99 4.23 1.65
N LYS A 29 12.10 4.96 0.97
CA LYS A 29 10.84 5.49 1.54
C LYS A 29 9.64 5.28 0.63
N GLU A 30 9.82 4.58 -0.48
CA GLU A 30 8.81 4.43 -1.52
C GLU A 30 8.79 2.99 -1.99
N PHE A 31 7.61 2.40 -1.99
CA PHE A 31 7.43 1.01 -2.39
C PHE A 31 6.04 0.79 -2.96
N LYS A 32 5.90 -0.29 -3.73
CA LYS A 32 4.63 -0.77 -4.25
C LYS A 32 4.35 -2.15 -3.72
N ILE A 33 3.09 -2.43 -3.42
CA ILE A 33 2.61 -3.78 -3.08
C ILE A 33 1.53 -4.15 -4.08
N ALA A 34 1.72 -5.24 -4.80
CA ALA A 34 0.68 -5.82 -5.62
C ALA A 34 -0.36 -6.52 -4.75
N VAL A 35 -1.63 -6.21 -4.97
CA VAL A 35 -2.77 -6.76 -4.24
C VAL A 35 -3.70 -7.43 -5.22
N TYR A 36 -3.90 -8.73 -5.02
CA TYR A 36 -4.80 -9.55 -5.80
C TYR A 36 -5.93 -10.08 -4.89
N PRO A 37 -7.16 -10.21 -5.41
CA PRO A 37 -8.22 -10.89 -4.69
C PRO A 37 -7.87 -12.36 -4.49
N GLU A 38 -8.27 -12.94 -3.36
CA GLU A 38 -8.10 -14.37 -3.08
C GLU A 38 -8.77 -15.25 -4.15
N GLU A 39 -9.94 -14.82 -4.62
CA GLU A 39 -10.64 -15.44 -5.75
C GLU A 39 -10.50 -14.56 -6.99
N GLN A 40 -9.63 -14.99 -7.91
CA GLN A 40 -9.49 -14.39 -9.24
C GLN A 40 -10.60 -14.87 -10.16
N ASP A 41 -11.11 -13.97 -10.98
CA ASP A 41 -12.04 -14.29 -12.06
C ASP A 41 -11.21 -14.52 -13.33
N GLU A 42 -11.20 -15.75 -13.87
CA GLU A 42 -10.38 -16.11 -15.04
C GLU A 42 -10.75 -15.32 -16.30
N GLU A 43 -12.00 -14.84 -16.41
CA GLU A 43 -12.47 -14.03 -17.53
C GLU A 43 -12.19 -12.54 -17.32
N ASN A 44 -12.13 -12.09 -16.06
CA ASN A 44 -11.87 -10.69 -15.69
C ASN A 44 -10.92 -10.60 -14.48
N PRO A 45 -9.63 -10.90 -14.66
CA PRO A 45 -8.68 -10.84 -13.57
C PRO A 45 -8.62 -9.42 -13.00
N ARG A 46 -8.46 -9.30 -11.69
CA ARG A 46 -8.38 -8.01 -10.99
C ARG A 46 -7.06 -7.93 -10.25
N GLY A 47 -6.31 -6.86 -10.50
CA GLY A 47 -5.05 -6.58 -9.82
C GLY A 47 -4.94 -5.11 -9.48
N LEU A 48 -4.51 -4.83 -8.25
CA LEU A 48 -4.27 -3.47 -7.76
C LEU A 48 -2.82 -3.33 -7.33
N SER A 49 -2.23 -2.16 -7.56
CA SER A 49 -0.95 -1.79 -6.96
C SER A 49 -1.21 -0.71 -5.94
N LEU A 50 -0.86 -0.99 -4.68
CA LEU A 50 -0.81 0.02 -3.65
C LEU A 50 0.59 0.64 -3.66
N HIS A 51 0.68 1.88 -4.11
CA HIS A 51 1.90 2.66 -4.08
C HIS A 51 1.92 3.51 -2.81
N VAL A 52 2.95 3.36 -1.98
CA VAL A 52 3.10 4.11 -0.73
C VAL A 52 4.42 4.86 -0.71
N THR A 53 4.37 6.10 -0.23
CA THR A 53 5.52 6.97 0.00
C THR A 53 5.49 7.49 1.43
N TYR A 54 6.49 7.12 2.23
CA TYR A 54 6.62 7.57 3.61
C TYR A 54 7.01 9.04 3.67
N THR A 55 6.24 9.80 4.45
CA THR A 55 6.57 11.18 4.79
C THR A 55 7.71 11.20 5.83
N PRO A 56 8.49 12.29 5.92
CA PRO A 56 9.54 12.41 6.93
C PRO A 56 9.03 12.33 8.37
N ASN A 57 7.74 12.60 8.58
CA ASN A 57 7.10 12.60 9.87
C ASN A 57 6.26 11.34 10.13
N TYR A 58 6.20 10.36 9.21
CA TYR A 58 5.55 9.08 9.49
C TYR A 58 6.27 8.36 10.64
N PRO A 59 5.54 7.84 11.65
CA PRO A 59 4.09 7.59 11.69
C PRO A 59 3.20 8.73 12.22
N GLU A 60 3.74 9.87 12.64
CA GLU A 60 2.94 11.03 13.10
C GLU A 60 2.13 11.68 11.98
N GLU A 61 2.67 11.68 10.76
CA GLU A 61 2.00 12.12 9.55
C GLU A 61 1.70 10.91 8.65
N LEU A 62 0.51 10.88 8.08
CA LEU A 62 0.13 9.78 7.18
C LEU A 62 1.04 9.75 5.95
N PRO A 63 1.35 8.54 5.44
CA PRO A 63 2.09 8.42 4.21
C PRO A 63 1.23 8.87 3.02
N GLU A 64 1.89 9.31 1.96
CA GLU A 64 1.21 9.49 0.68
C GLU A 64 0.99 8.12 0.06
N TYR A 65 -0.20 7.87 -0.50
CA TYR A 65 -0.46 6.63 -1.20
C TYR A 65 -1.31 6.85 -2.44
N ASP A 66 -1.10 6.01 -3.44
CA ASP A 66 -1.94 5.92 -4.63
C ASP A 66 -2.29 4.47 -4.94
N ILE A 67 -3.40 4.28 -5.64
CA ILE A 67 -3.92 2.95 -5.98
C ILE A 67 -4.07 2.88 -7.49
N GLU A 68 -3.24 2.05 -8.11
CA GLU A 68 -3.19 1.84 -9.55
C GLU A 68 -3.84 0.51 -9.93
N THR A 69 -4.50 0.44 -11.09
CA THR A 69 -4.94 -0.84 -11.65
C THR A 69 -3.77 -1.54 -12.33
N ILE A 70 -3.44 -2.76 -11.92
CA ILE A 70 -2.48 -3.61 -12.63
C ILE A 70 -3.21 -4.41 -13.71
N GLU A 71 -4.33 -5.05 -13.34
CA GLU A 71 -5.08 -5.94 -14.23
C GLU A 71 -6.59 -5.74 -14.13
N GLY A 72 -7.24 -5.88 -15.28
CA GLY A 72 -8.68 -5.78 -15.42
C GLY A 72 -9.20 -4.35 -15.40
N GLN A 73 -10.50 -4.23 -15.10
CA GLN A 73 -11.18 -2.96 -14.92
C GLN A 73 -11.92 -2.98 -13.59
N ILE A 74 -11.56 -2.03 -12.72
CA ILE A 74 -12.24 -1.85 -11.44
C ILE A 74 -13.14 -0.61 -11.56
N PRO A 75 -14.45 -0.73 -11.32
CA PRO A 75 -15.34 0.41 -11.40
C PRO A 75 -14.97 1.48 -10.38
N SER A 76 -15.16 2.75 -10.73
CA SER A 76 -14.82 3.90 -9.86
C SER A 76 -15.52 3.85 -8.49
N SER A 77 -16.69 3.23 -8.40
CA SER A 77 -17.41 3.01 -7.14
C SER A 77 -16.66 2.09 -6.18
N TYR A 78 -15.93 1.10 -6.68
CA TYR A 78 -15.07 0.24 -5.87
C TYR A 78 -13.78 0.95 -5.48
N TYR A 79 -13.18 1.73 -6.38
CA TYR A 79 -12.03 2.57 -6.05
C TYR A 79 -12.31 3.48 -4.86
N GLN A 80 -13.47 4.12 -4.84
CA GLN A 80 -13.87 4.98 -3.73
C GLN A 80 -13.96 4.21 -2.41
N LYS A 81 -14.58 3.02 -2.43
CA LYS A 81 -14.66 2.16 -1.24
C LYS A 81 -13.29 1.73 -0.73
N ILE A 82 -12.38 1.34 -1.62
CA ILE A 82 -11.04 0.92 -1.24
C ILE A 82 -10.29 2.09 -0.59
N ARG A 83 -10.34 3.28 -1.20
CA ARG A 83 -9.74 4.49 -0.63
C ARG A 83 -10.33 4.85 0.73
N GLU A 84 -11.65 4.73 0.90
CA GLU A 84 -12.30 4.96 2.20
C GLU A 84 -11.85 3.95 3.25
N SER A 85 -11.74 2.67 2.90
CA SER A 85 -11.24 1.63 3.81
C SER A 85 -9.79 1.85 4.20
N VAL A 86 -8.91 2.19 3.25
CA VAL A 86 -7.49 2.52 3.51
C VAL A 86 -7.41 3.73 4.44
N LYS A 87 -8.16 4.79 4.16
CA LYS A 87 -8.23 5.97 5.03
C LYS A 87 -8.71 5.64 6.44
N GLN A 88 -9.67 4.71 6.59
CA GLN A 88 -10.19 4.31 7.88
C GLN A 88 -9.14 3.58 8.73
N VAL A 89 -8.28 2.76 8.13
CA VAL A 89 -7.21 2.04 8.85
C VAL A 89 -6.01 2.93 9.13
N SER A 90 -5.80 3.98 8.33
CA SER A 90 -4.73 4.96 8.57
C SER A 90 -5.02 5.93 9.72
N ASP A 91 -6.27 6.08 10.15
CA ASP A 91 -6.62 7.02 11.22
C ASP A 91 -6.20 6.47 12.61
N PRO A 92 -5.29 7.14 13.33
CA PRO A 92 -4.76 6.63 14.60
C PRO A 92 -5.75 6.71 15.77
N ALA A 93 -6.98 7.21 15.57
CA ALA A 93 -7.97 7.37 16.62
C ALA A 93 -8.89 6.15 16.83
N LYS A 94 -8.49 4.96 16.36
CA LYS A 94 -9.26 3.72 16.54
C LYS A 94 -8.47 2.61 17.22
#